data_AF-A0A9R1E6L5-F1
#
_entry.id   AF-A0A9R1E6L5-F1
#
_cell.length_a   1.000
_cell.length_b   1.000
_cell.length_c   1.000
_cell.angle_alpha   90.00
_cell.angle_beta   90.00
_cell.angle_gamma   90.00
#
_symmetry.space_group_name_H-M   'P 1'
#
loop_
_entity.id
_entity.type
_entity.pdbx_description
1 polymer ?
#
loop_
_entity_poly.entity_id
_entity_poly.type
_entity_poly.pdbx_seq_one_letter_code
_entity_poly.pdbx_strand_id
1 'polypeptide(L)'
;MASTLLRKVWGTVLARAVPRDPDASASSSSPRRRGAPAAAAAEYGSLGALDAVPIDVLAQILRLLGPADAARSAAVCRTWRLLASDNALWAFFLSLGPDPWDLVVFAETHLAAGSAEPRSVYFGTVRVPPQLSFKRIYGQRALVPGSIIVDGGSGYCKYGWSKYAAPSGRCATFLEFGNIESPMYARLRHFFSTIYNRIHVKPSARPIVVALPLCHSDDTEAARASRKQYKETLYSVLFDMNVPAVCAVDQALLALYAARRTSGIVVNIGFNVTSVVPIFQGRVMREIGIETVGQGALKLTGFLKELLQRRNISFESLYTVRTIKEKICYVAADYEAELCKNTQASCEVDGEGWFTLSEERFKMAEILFQPQIGGVRAMALHKAVSLCMDHCYNYEVLRDHSWFKTVVLAGGSSCLPGLPERLEKELHKLLPPYISEGIRVLPPPFGTDTAWFGAKMIGTVSTFSDAWCINKKQFRQKSRHSGSSLVNAWR
;
A
#
# COMPACT_ATOMS: atom_id res chain seq x y z
N MET A 1 -6.96 26.51 2.99
CA MET A 1 -8.23 25.78 2.79
C MET A 1 -8.34 24.46 3.59
N ALA A 2 -7.44 24.21 4.56
CA ALA A 2 -7.44 22.99 5.39
C ALA A 2 -8.15 23.14 6.76
N SER A 3 -8.55 24.36 7.16
CA SER A 3 -9.20 24.64 8.44
C SER A 3 -10.70 24.33 8.47
N THR A 4 -11.35 24.24 7.30
CA THR A 4 -12.80 24.01 7.17
C THR A 4 -13.18 22.52 7.15
N LEU A 5 -12.26 21.62 6.77
CA LEU A 5 -12.50 20.17 6.76
C LEU A 5 -12.44 19.55 8.17
N LEU A 6 -11.54 20.03 9.04
CA LEU A 6 -11.45 19.60 10.44
C LEU A 6 -12.71 19.95 11.25
N ARG A 7 -13.39 21.04 10.91
CA ARG A 7 -14.61 21.48 11.61
C ARG A 7 -15.83 20.58 11.27
N LYS A 8 -15.91 20.04 10.05
CA LYS A 8 -16.99 19.13 9.63
C LYS A 8 -16.87 17.72 10.23
N VAL A 9 -15.65 17.23 10.47
CA VAL A 9 -15.41 15.92 11.13
C VAL A 9 -15.74 15.98 12.62
N TRP A 10 -15.55 17.13 13.27
CA TRP A 10 -15.83 17.31 14.70
C TRP A 10 -17.33 17.42 15.02
N GLY A 11 -18.15 17.93 14.10
CA GLY A 11 -19.60 18.09 14.29
C GLY A 11 -20.37 16.77 14.36
N THR A 12 -19.93 15.74 13.64
CA THR A 12 -20.61 14.43 13.57
C THR A 12 -20.30 13.50 14.74
N VAL A 13 -19.20 13.74 15.46
CA VAL A 13 -18.83 12.95 16.65
C VAL A 13 -19.57 13.43 17.90
N LEU A 14 -19.85 14.74 18.00
CA LEU A 14 -20.57 15.33 19.13
C LEU A 14 -22.10 15.16 19.06
N ALA A 15 -22.67 15.04 17.85
CA ALA A 15 -24.12 14.93 17.68
C ALA A 15 -24.74 13.56 18.07
N ARG A 16 -23.93 12.57 18.47
CA ARG A 16 -24.41 11.24 18.88
C ARG A 16 -24.57 11.04 20.39
N ALA A 17 -24.45 12.10 21.19
CA ALA A 17 -24.63 12.04 22.64
C ALA A 17 -25.70 13.02 23.13
N VAL A 18 -26.94 12.91 22.63
CA VAL A 18 -28.10 13.56 23.24
C VAL A 18 -29.31 12.61 23.10
N PRO A 19 -29.95 12.17 24.18
CA PRO A 19 -31.29 11.62 24.10
C PRO A 19 -32.33 12.78 24.07
N ARG A 20 -33.26 12.73 23.11
CA ARG A 20 -34.59 13.39 23.14
C ARG A 20 -35.61 12.35 23.64
N ASP A 21 -36.51 12.65 24.56
CA ASP A 21 -37.90 13.17 24.40
C ASP A 21 -38.66 12.97 25.76
N PRO A 22 -39.98 13.20 25.94
CA PRO A 22 -40.75 14.47 25.93
C PRO A 22 -41.70 14.65 27.17
N ASP A 23 -42.30 15.83 27.31
CA ASP A 23 -43.57 16.27 27.98
C ASP A 23 -44.12 15.62 29.28
N ALA A 24 -44.38 16.44 30.33
CA ALA A 24 -45.74 16.88 30.77
C ALA A 24 -45.82 17.48 32.22
N SER A 25 -46.40 18.70 32.28
CA SER A 25 -47.29 19.32 33.30
C SER A 25 -46.92 19.54 34.80
N ALA A 26 -46.74 20.83 35.12
CA ALA A 26 -47.39 21.66 36.16
C ALA A 26 -47.56 21.19 37.63
N SER A 27 -46.95 21.93 38.58
CA SER A 27 -47.65 22.88 39.49
C SER A 27 -46.74 23.44 40.60
N SER A 28 -47.17 24.58 41.14
CA SER A 28 -46.49 25.59 41.96
C SER A 28 -46.15 25.24 43.41
N SER A 29 -44.99 25.71 43.91
CA SER A 29 -44.85 26.59 45.11
C SER A 29 -43.37 26.77 45.54
N SER A 30 -42.98 28.03 45.76
CA SER A 30 -41.67 28.50 46.24
C SER A 30 -41.58 28.53 47.79
N PRO A 31 -40.43 28.88 48.40
CA PRO A 31 -39.10 28.31 48.26
C PRO A 31 -38.52 27.91 49.64
N ARG A 32 -37.75 26.83 49.71
CA ARG A 32 -36.86 26.59 50.88
C ARG A 32 -35.43 26.40 50.39
N ARG A 33 -34.59 27.36 50.79
CA ARG A 33 -33.11 27.33 50.77
C ARG A 33 -32.59 25.90 51.00
N ARG A 34 -32.09 25.26 49.96
CA ARG A 34 -31.10 24.18 50.03
C ARG A 34 -30.13 24.33 48.86
N GLY A 35 -28.87 24.10 49.16
CA GLY A 35 -27.70 24.53 48.40
C GLY A 35 -27.72 24.17 46.94
N ALA A 36 -27.04 25.01 46.16
CA ALA A 36 -26.71 24.76 44.77
C ALA A 36 -26.12 23.35 44.60
N PRO A 37 -26.49 22.60 43.55
CA PRO A 37 -25.83 21.34 43.25
C PRO A 37 -24.43 21.68 42.75
N ALA A 38 -23.42 21.18 43.47
CA ALA A 38 -22.05 21.17 43.03
C ALA A 38 -22.00 20.56 41.62
N ALA A 39 -21.59 21.37 40.65
CA ALA A 39 -21.18 20.89 39.35
C ALA A 39 -20.16 19.76 39.55
N ALA A 40 -20.25 18.72 38.73
CA ALA A 40 -19.39 17.55 38.77
C ALA A 40 -17.90 17.93 38.69
N ALA A 41 -17.28 18.19 39.84
CA ALA A 41 -15.85 18.30 40.02
C ALA A 41 -15.26 16.89 40.04
N ALA A 42 -15.15 16.28 38.86
CA ALA A 42 -14.53 14.99 38.69
C ALA A 42 -13.00 15.11 38.78
N GLU A 43 -12.43 14.72 39.92
CA GLU A 43 -11.11 14.10 40.13
C GLU A 43 -9.86 14.60 39.35
N TYR A 44 -9.64 15.90 39.25
CA TYR A 44 -8.31 16.44 38.89
C TYR A 44 -7.49 16.75 40.15
N GLY A 45 -6.22 16.31 40.19
CA GLY A 45 -5.30 16.65 41.28
C GLY A 45 -4.75 18.07 41.12
N SER A 46 -4.35 18.73 42.21
CA SER A 46 -3.78 20.09 42.14
C SER A 46 -2.54 20.14 41.24
N LEU A 47 -2.49 21.16 40.40
CA LEU A 47 -1.37 21.60 39.57
C LEU A 47 -0.59 22.75 40.24
N GLY A 48 -0.91 23.10 41.49
CA GLY A 48 -0.30 24.20 42.22
C GLY A 48 -0.61 25.55 41.55
N ALA A 49 0.45 26.31 41.23
CA ALA A 49 0.31 27.64 40.62
C ALA A 49 -0.42 27.64 39.25
N LEU A 50 -0.57 26.46 38.62
CA LEU A 50 -1.25 26.32 37.33
C LEU A 50 -2.72 25.91 37.46
N ASP A 51 -3.28 25.79 38.68
CA ASP A 51 -4.70 25.46 38.89
C ASP A 51 -5.65 26.49 38.26
N ALA A 52 -5.20 27.75 38.09
CA ALA A 52 -5.96 28.80 37.42
C ALA A 52 -5.91 28.74 35.88
N VAL A 53 -5.05 27.88 35.31
CA VAL A 53 -4.87 27.78 33.85
C VAL A 53 -5.90 26.79 33.28
N PRO A 54 -6.70 27.17 32.27
CA PRO A 54 -7.65 26.27 31.63
C PRO A 54 -6.98 25.01 31.05
N ILE A 55 -7.66 23.85 31.18
CA ILE A 55 -7.15 22.53 30.75
C ILE A 55 -6.80 22.48 29.26
N ASP A 56 -7.53 23.21 28.43
CA ASP A 56 -7.30 23.32 26.99
C ASP A 56 -6.00 24.07 26.70
N VAL A 57 -5.66 25.10 27.47
CA VAL A 57 -4.37 25.80 27.40
C VAL A 57 -3.23 24.86 27.81
N LEU A 58 -3.39 24.09 28.88
CA LEU A 58 -2.40 23.09 29.31
C LEU A 58 -2.18 22.01 28.24
N ALA A 59 -3.25 21.57 27.55
CA ALA A 59 -3.15 20.65 26.44
C ALA A 59 -2.38 21.25 25.24
N GLN A 60 -2.56 22.54 24.94
CA GLN A 60 -1.76 23.22 23.92
C GLN A 60 -0.28 23.34 24.32
N ILE A 61 0.02 23.58 25.59
CA ILE A 61 1.40 23.57 26.10
C ILE A 61 2.04 22.21 25.83
N LEU A 62 1.36 21.10 26.15
CA LEU A 62 1.90 19.76 25.85
C LEU A 62 2.16 19.55 24.36
N ARG A 63 1.28 20.04 23.48
CA ARG A 63 1.48 19.97 22.03
C ARG A 63 2.74 20.71 21.57
N LEU A 64 3.03 21.86 22.18
CA LEU A 64 4.21 22.67 21.86
C LEU A 64 5.51 22.09 22.41
N LEU A 65 5.47 21.49 23.61
CA LEU A 65 6.62 20.83 24.22
C LEU A 65 7.09 19.59 23.44
N GLY A 66 6.18 18.96 22.69
CA GLY A 66 6.46 17.77 21.92
C GLY A 66 6.32 16.47 22.71
N PRO A 67 6.46 15.31 22.04
CA PRO A 67 6.05 14.02 22.56
C PRO A 67 6.88 13.53 23.75
N ALA A 68 8.19 13.83 23.77
CA ALA A 68 9.07 13.42 24.86
C ALA A 68 8.73 14.13 26.17
N ASP A 69 8.59 15.45 26.13
CA ASP A 69 8.20 16.26 27.30
C ASP A 69 6.75 16.02 27.71
N ALA A 70 5.84 15.86 26.76
CA ALA A 70 4.48 15.44 27.05
C ALA A 70 4.44 14.10 27.80
N ALA A 71 5.23 13.10 27.39
CA ALA A 71 5.34 11.85 28.12
C ALA A 71 5.92 12.04 29.54
N ARG A 72 6.97 12.85 29.70
CA ARG A 72 7.60 13.15 31.00
C ARG A 72 6.64 13.85 31.96
N SER A 73 5.79 14.75 31.47
CA SER A 73 4.81 15.47 32.30
C SER A 73 3.89 14.53 33.10
N ALA A 74 3.66 13.31 32.60
CA ALA A 74 2.84 12.31 33.28
C ALA A 74 3.38 11.86 34.66
N ALA A 75 4.66 12.10 34.93
CA ALA A 75 5.31 11.84 36.21
C ALA A 75 5.08 12.94 37.26
N VAL A 76 4.63 14.14 36.84
CA VAL A 76 4.54 15.32 37.71
C VAL A 76 3.37 15.23 38.68
N CYS A 77 2.14 15.08 38.17
CA CYS A 77 0.94 14.92 39.01
C CYS A 77 -0.19 14.18 38.26
N ARG A 78 -1.30 13.90 38.95
CA ARG A 78 -2.47 13.19 38.37
C ARG A 78 -3.04 13.92 37.15
N THR A 79 -3.14 15.25 37.20
CA THR A 79 -3.72 16.05 36.12
C THR A 79 -2.85 16.06 34.87
N TRP A 80 -1.54 16.26 35.02
CA TRP A 80 -0.60 16.10 33.90
C TRP A 80 -0.60 14.68 33.34
N ARG A 81 -0.74 13.65 34.19
CA ARG A 81 -0.85 12.25 33.73
C ARG A 81 -2.09 12.02 32.87
N LEU A 82 -3.23 12.61 33.22
CA LEU A 82 -4.47 12.53 32.45
C LEU A 82 -4.29 13.22 31.09
N LEU A 83 -3.79 14.45 31.09
CA LEU A 83 -3.52 15.21 29.85
C LEU A 83 -2.51 14.50 28.94
N ALA A 84 -1.42 13.98 29.51
CA ALA A 84 -0.39 13.23 28.80
C ALA A 84 -0.82 11.83 28.36
N SER A 85 -2.00 11.37 28.76
CA SER A 85 -2.59 10.08 28.33
C SER A 85 -3.74 10.28 27.34
N ASP A 86 -4.11 11.53 27.04
CA ASP A 86 -5.16 11.86 26.09
C ASP A 86 -4.78 11.40 24.67
N ASN A 87 -5.66 10.58 24.08
CA ASN A 87 -5.51 10.11 22.72
C ASN A 87 -5.47 11.26 21.70
N ALA A 88 -6.16 12.38 21.93
CA ALA A 88 -6.15 13.53 21.02
C ALA A 88 -4.76 14.19 20.93
N LEU A 89 -4.00 14.19 22.04
CA LEU A 89 -2.63 14.70 22.07
C LEU A 89 -1.68 13.81 21.25
N TRP A 90 -1.76 12.50 21.45
CA TRP A 90 -0.89 11.55 20.73
C TRP A 90 -1.29 11.37 19.26
N ALA A 91 -2.58 11.53 18.95
CA ALA A 91 -3.03 11.61 17.57
C ALA A 91 -2.45 12.84 16.86
N PHE A 92 -2.41 13.99 17.54
CA PHE A 92 -1.72 15.18 17.04
C PHE A 92 -0.23 14.89 16.76
N PHE A 93 0.51 14.29 17.70
CA PHE A 93 1.94 13.99 17.46
C PHE A 93 2.17 12.99 16.32
N LEU A 94 1.32 11.97 16.19
CA LEU A 94 1.40 11.05 15.06
C LEU A 94 1.08 11.75 13.73
N SER A 95 0.18 12.73 13.72
CA SER A 95 -0.16 13.53 12.53
C SER A 95 0.96 14.49 12.08
N LEU A 96 1.89 14.83 12.98
CA LEU A 96 3.10 15.60 12.64
C LEU A 96 4.19 14.72 12.00
N GLY A 97 4.02 13.41 12.00
CA GLY A 97 4.95 12.48 11.38
C GLY A 97 4.97 12.58 9.84
N PRO A 98 5.94 11.92 9.18
CA PRO A 98 6.04 11.92 7.72
C PRO A 98 4.89 11.12 7.05
N ASP A 99 4.14 10.34 7.81
CA ASP A 99 3.03 9.53 7.32
C ASP A 99 1.70 10.13 7.77
N PRO A 100 0.70 10.23 6.86
CA PRO A 100 -0.66 10.57 7.22
C PRO A 100 -1.22 9.71 8.36
N TRP A 101 -1.94 10.37 9.27
CA TRP A 101 -2.54 9.75 10.46
C TRP A 101 -3.36 8.49 10.16
N ASP A 102 -4.18 8.54 9.10
CA ASP A 102 -5.04 7.44 8.68
C ASP A 102 -4.25 6.20 8.21
N LEU A 103 -3.06 6.39 7.62
CA LEU A 103 -2.16 5.27 7.27
C LEU A 103 -1.59 4.61 8.52
N VAL A 104 -1.20 5.41 9.52
CA VAL A 104 -0.69 4.88 10.79
C VAL A 104 -1.76 4.05 11.49
N VAL A 105 -2.98 4.59 11.59
CA VAL A 105 -4.10 3.86 12.20
C VAL A 105 -4.39 2.57 11.43
N PHE A 106 -4.47 2.62 10.10
CA PHE A 106 -4.67 1.41 9.29
C PHE A 106 -3.58 0.36 9.52
N ALA A 107 -2.30 0.76 9.49
CA ALA A 107 -1.18 -0.16 9.68
C ALA A 107 -1.21 -0.84 11.06
N GLU A 108 -1.44 -0.08 12.12
CA GLU A 108 -1.46 -0.63 13.48
C GLU A 108 -2.69 -1.50 13.75
N THR A 109 -3.82 -1.23 13.08
CA THR A 109 -5.05 -2.01 13.26
C THR A 109 -5.10 -3.28 12.41
N HIS A 110 -4.54 -3.25 11.20
CA HIS A 110 -4.68 -4.34 10.23
C HIS A 110 -3.39 -5.10 9.96
N LEU A 111 -2.22 -4.48 10.14
CA LEU A 111 -0.92 -5.05 9.77
C LEU A 111 -0.06 -5.44 10.97
N ALA A 112 -0.37 -4.96 12.18
CA ALA A 112 0.42 -5.28 13.38
C ALA A 112 0.43 -6.78 13.73
N ALA A 113 -0.55 -7.55 13.27
CA ALA A 113 -0.58 -9.00 13.48
C ALA A 113 0.42 -9.77 12.61
N GLY A 114 1.03 -9.13 11.60
CA GLY A 114 1.93 -9.83 10.66
C GLY A 114 1.19 -10.54 9.53
N SER A 115 1.95 -11.31 8.75
CA SER A 115 1.41 -12.23 7.74
C SER A 115 1.05 -13.61 8.31
N ALA A 116 1.04 -13.77 9.63
CA ALA A 116 0.67 -15.03 10.26
C ALA A 116 -0.74 -15.43 9.82
N GLU A 117 -0.87 -16.66 9.31
CA GLU A 117 -2.09 -17.22 8.72
C GLU A 117 -3.35 -16.77 9.47
N PRO A 118 -4.44 -16.42 8.76
CA PRO A 118 -5.74 -16.36 9.40
C PRO A 118 -5.97 -17.70 10.09
N ARG A 119 -6.09 -17.67 11.42
CA ARG A 119 -6.62 -18.80 12.18
C ARG A 119 -7.94 -19.17 11.53
N SER A 120 -7.94 -20.28 10.78
CA SER A 120 -9.07 -21.01 10.20
C SER A 120 -10.23 -20.17 9.64
N VAL A 121 -10.68 -20.50 8.44
CA VAL A 121 -11.85 -19.89 7.75
C VAL A 121 -13.19 -20.09 8.52
N TYR A 122 -13.15 -20.60 9.75
CA TYR A 122 -14.29 -20.57 10.66
C TYR A 122 -14.49 -19.17 11.23
N PHE A 123 -15.65 -18.59 10.90
CA PHE A 123 -16.20 -17.40 11.53
C PHE A 123 -16.10 -17.48 13.05
N GLY A 124 -15.11 -16.81 13.60
CA GLY A 124 -14.90 -16.67 15.03
C GLY A 124 -14.09 -15.41 15.27
N THR A 125 -14.79 -14.33 15.62
CA THR A 125 -14.28 -13.05 16.16
C THR A 125 -12.77 -12.87 15.99
N VAL A 126 -12.36 -12.11 14.96
CA VAL A 126 -11.01 -11.52 14.90
C VAL A 126 -10.75 -10.91 16.27
N ARG A 127 -9.83 -11.49 17.04
CA ARG A 127 -9.37 -10.89 18.29
C ARG A 127 -8.66 -9.61 17.90
N VAL A 128 -9.41 -8.51 17.83
CA VAL A 128 -8.85 -7.17 17.77
C VAL A 128 -7.95 -7.08 19.00
N PRO A 129 -6.62 -6.88 18.84
CA PRO A 129 -5.76 -6.60 19.98
C PRO A 129 -6.41 -5.48 20.80
N PRO A 130 -6.37 -5.52 22.15
CA PRO A 130 -6.95 -4.44 22.94
C PRO A 130 -6.46 -3.11 22.37
N GLN A 131 -7.38 -2.22 21.98
CA GLN A 131 -7.04 -0.98 21.29
C GLN A 131 -5.94 -0.28 22.09
N LEU A 132 -4.73 -0.30 21.56
CA LEU A 132 -3.58 0.32 22.21
C LEU A 132 -3.86 1.83 22.22
N SER A 133 -3.58 2.50 23.34
CA SER A 133 -3.63 3.96 23.35
C SER A 133 -2.65 4.52 22.32
N PHE A 134 -2.97 5.68 21.73
CA PHE A 134 -2.09 6.29 20.73
C PHE A 134 -0.73 6.65 21.28
N LYS A 135 -0.64 6.90 22.60
CA LYS A 135 0.63 7.00 23.34
C LYS A 135 1.49 5.75 23.18
N ARG A 136 0.89 4.57 23.38
CA ARG A 136 1.60 3.29 23.28
C ARG A 136 2.01 2.99 21.84
N ILE A 137 1.12 3.25 20.88
CA ILE A 137 1.43 3.14 19.44
C ILE A 137 2.61 4.04 19.08
N TYR A 138 2.58 5.31 19.47
CA TYR A 138 3.68 6.26 19.23
C TYR A 138 4.99 5.74 19.83
N GLY A 139 4.96 5.36 21.11
CA GLY A 139 6.14 4.87 21.82
C GLY A 139 6.74 3.62 21.17
N GLN A 140 5.91 2.64 20.77
CA GLN A 140 6.38 1.43 20.13
C GLN A 140 6.94 1.70 18.72
N ARG A 141 6.27 2.51 17.90
CA ARG A 141 6.75 2.89 16.55
C ARG A 141 8.07 3.66 16.60
N ALA A 142 8.29 4.46 17.64
CA ALA A 142 9.54 5.17 17.87
C ALA A 142 10.73 4.22 18.13
N LEU A 143 10.46 3.04 18.72
CA LEU A 143 11.47 2.00 18.97
C LEU A 143 11.76 1.12 17.75
N VAL A 144 10.85 1.06 16.76
CA VAL A 144 11.07 0.24 15.55
C VAL A 144 12.29 0.77 14.79
N PRO A 145 13.38 -0.02 14.67
CA PRO A 145 14.54 0.40 13.91
C PRO A 145 14.14 0.57 12.45
N GLY A 146 14.47 1.72 11.85
CA GLY A 146 14.26 1.91 10.41
C GLY A 146 14.90 0.76 9.61
N SER A 147 14.19 0.27 8.61
CA SER A 147 14.60 -0.85 7.76
C SER A 147 14.95 -0.35 6.37
N ILE A 148 15.79 -1.11 5.68
CA ILE A 148 16.01 -0.91 4.24
C ILE A 148 14.83 -1.51 3.50
N ILE A 149 14.33 -0.82 2.48
CA ILE A 149 13.26 -1.31 1.61
C ILE A 149 13.85 -1.49 0.22
N VAL A 150 13.57 -2.65 -0.39
CA VAL A 150 13.93 -2.93 -1.78
C VAL A 150 12.71 -3.45 -2.53
N ASP A 151 12.21 -2.63 -3.45
CA ASP A 151 11.17 -2.99 -4.41
C ASP A 151 11.83 -3.39 -5.74
N GLY A 152 12.11 -4.68 -5.92
CA GLY A 152 12.80 -5.24 -7.08
C GLY A 152 11.86 -5.59 -8.22
N GLY A 153 11.40 -4.60 -9.00
CA GLY A 153 10.62 -4.86 -10.23
C GLY A 153 11.48 -5.30 -11.40
N SER A 154 10.92 -6.02 -12.37
CA SER A 154 11.69 -6.54 -13.52
C SER A 154 12.37 -5.43 -14.32
N GLY A 155 11.71 -4.29 -14.54
CA GLY A 155 12.30 -3.16 -15.27
C GLY A 155 13.17 -2.28 -14.38
N TYR A 156 12.66 -1.89 -13.21
CA TYR A 156 13.31 -0.95 -12.30
C TYR A 156 13.16 -1.40 -10.87
N CYS A 157 14.23 -1.24 -10.12
CA CYS A 157 14.29 -1.40 -8.69
C CYS A 157 14.18 -0.02 -8.02
N LYS A 158 13.44 0.05 -6.90
CA LYS A 158 13.47 1.22 -6.00
C LYS A 158 13.95 0.77 -4.64
N TYR A 159 14.81 1.57 -4.04
CA TYR A 159 15.38 1.25 -2.74
C TYR A 159 15.45 2.48 -1.84
N GLY A 160 15.42 2.28 -0.53
CA GLY A 160 15.48 3.37 0.43
C GLY A 160 15.20 2.92 1.86
N TRP A 161 14.72 3.84 2.68
CA TRP A 161 14.54 3.64 4.11
C TRP A 161 13.06 3.73 4.53
N SER A 162 12.63 2.85 5.43
CA SER A 162 11.24 2.87 5.94
C SER A 162 10.89 4.14 6.72
N LYS A 163 11.89 4.86 7.22
CA LYS A 163 11.68 6.14 7.93
C LYS A 163 11.70 7.36 7.00
N TYR A 164 11.97 7.18 5.70
CA TYR A 164 12.04 8.29 4.74
C TYR A 164 10.69 8.51 4.05
N ALA A 165 10.47 9.73 3.55
CA ALA A 165 9.24 10.09 2.86
C ALA A 165 9.09 9.43 1.49
N ALA A 166 10.20 9.07 0.83
CA ALA A 166 10.24 8.52 -0.53
C ALA A 166 11.44 7.56 -0.70
N PRO A 167 11.50 6.77 -1.79
CA PRO A 167 12.68 5.97 -2.12
C PRO A 167 13.94 6.84 -2.20
N SER A 168 15.07 6.30 -1.73
CA SER A 168 16.38 6.94 -1.81
C SER A 168 16.96 6.92 -3.22
N GLY A 169 16.58 5.93 -4.03
CA GLY A 169 17.05 5.83 -5.40
C GLY A 169 16.26 4.83 -6.21
N ARG A 170 16.44 4.92 -7.53
CA ARG A 170 15.90 3.98 -8.51
C ARG A 170 17.01 3.53 -9.43
N CYS A 171 16.91 2.31 -9.91
CA CYS A 171 17.91 1.76 -10.82
C CYS A 171 17.30 0.74 -11.78
N ALA A 172 17.90 0.60 -12.95
CA ALA A 172 17.41 -0.34 -13.95
C ALA A 172 17.79 -1.77 -13.55
N THR A 173 16.80 -2.64 -13.46
CA THR A 173 17.02 -4.00 -12.97
C THR A 173 17.75 -4.86 -14.00
N PHE A 174 17.37 -4.78 -15.28
CA PHE A 174 17.99 -5.58 -16.33
C PHE A 174 19.47 -5.25 -16.57
N LEU A 175 19.85 -3.99 -16.43
CA LEU A 175 21.23 -3.53 -16.68
C LEU A 175 22.20 -3.91 -15.56
N GLU A 176 21.69 -4.20 -14.36
CA GLU A 176 22.52 -4.29 -13.15
C GLU A 176 22.68 -5.69 -12.58
N PHE A 177 21.89 -6.68 -13.03
CA PHE A 177 21.85 -8.01 -12.40
C PHE A 177 22.36 -9.16 -13.28
N GLY A 178 23.09 -8.81 -14.34
CA GLY A 178 24.01 -9.70 -15.04
C GLY A 178 23.36 -10.74 -15.96
N ASN A 179 24.20 -11.67 -16.43
CA ASN A 179 23.82 -12.71 -17.39
C ASN A 179 22.69 -13.61 -16.83
N ILE A 180 21.59 -13.76 -17.58
CA ILE A 180 20.45 -14.63 -17.26
C ILE A 180 20.86 -16.11 -17.10
N GLU A 181 22.02 -16.50 -17.63
CA GLU A 181 22.58 -17.84 -17.48
C GLU A 181 23.23 -18.07 -16.11
N SER A 182 23.53 -17.00 -15.34
CA SER A 182 24.12 -17.14 -14.02
C SER A 182 23.15 -17.75 -13.01
N PRO A 183 23.58 -18.59 -12.06
CA PRO A 183 22.71 -19.14 -11.03
C PRO A 183 21.94 -18.07 -10.24
N MET A 184 20.70 -18.37 -9.85
CA MET A 184 19.82 -17.43 -9.12
C MET A 184 20.48 -16.81 -7.88
N TYR A 185 21.21 -17.63 -7.10
CA TYR A 185 21.93 -17.17 -5.91
C TYR A 185 22.93 -16.07 -6.24
N ALA A 186 23.76 -16.25 -7.27
CA ALA A 186 24.78 -15.28 -7.67
C ALA A 186 24.15 -13.97 -8.14
N ARG A 187 23.06 -14.05 -8.94
CA ARG A 187 22.32 -12.86 -9.39
C ARG A 187 21.72 -12.08 -8.24
N LEU A 188 21.05 -12.77 -7.30
CA LEU A 188 20.47 -12.12 -6.13
C LEU A 188 21.55 -11.54 -5.21
N ARG A 189 22.68 -12.23 -5.03
CA ARG A 189 23.80 -11.72 -4.22
C ARG A 189 24.40 -10.46 -4.83
N HIS A 190 24.64 -10.47 -6.14
CA HIS A 190 25.10 -9.29 -6.86
C HIS A 190 24.07 -8.15 -6.73
N PHE A 191 22.78 -8.48 -6.91
CA PHE A 191 21.68 -7.53 -6.75
C PHE A 191 21.72 -6.79 -5.43
N PHE A 192 21.67 -7.52 -4.32
CA PHE A 192 21.65 -6.89 -3.01
C PHE A 192 22.96 -6.18 -2.70
N SER A 193 24.10 -6.72 -3.12
CA SER A 193 25.42 -6.06 -2.95
C SER A 193 25.43 -4.68 -3.60
N THR A 194 24.95 -4.57 -4.84
CA THR A 194 24.84 -3.29 -5.57
C THR A 194 23.93 -2.30 -4.83
N ILE A 195 22.78 -2.75 -4.32
CA ILE A 195 21.86 -1.90 -3.56
C ILE A 195 22.49 -1.41 -2.25
N TYR A 196 23.13 -2.30 -1.47
CA TYR A 196 23.79 -1.92 -0.22
C TYR A 196 24.95 -0.94 -0.45
N ASN A 197 25.72 -1.12 -1.52
CA ASN A 197 26.78 -0.19 -1.91
C ASN A 197 26.23 1.20 -2.24
N ARG A 198 25.11 1.29 -2.95
CA ARG A 198 24.47 2.57 -3.30
C ARG A 198 23.80 3.29 -2.13
N ILE A 199 23.25 2.54 -1.18
CA ILE A 199 22.71 3.10 0.07
C ILE A 199 23.84 3.48 1.04
N HIS A 200 25.08 3.05 0.78
CA HIS A 200 26.24 3.24 1.64
C HIS A 200 26.04 2.70 3.05
N VAL A 201 25.44 1.50 3.17
CA VAL A 201 25.20 0.82 4.45
C VAL A 201 25.63 -0.63 4.41
N LYS A 202 26.23 -1.10 5.51
CA LYS A 202 26.60 -2.50 5.68
C LYS A 202 25.34 -3.37 5.80
N PRO A 203 25.26 -4.54 5.14
CA PRO A 203 24.10 -5.43 5.24
C PRO A 203 23.74 -5.85 6.67
N SER A 204 24.74 -5.97 7.55
CA SER A 204 24.53 -6.34 8.96
C SER A 204 23.92 -5.25 9.84
N ALA A 205 23.78 -4.02 9.34
CA ALA A 205 23.37 -2.89 10.17
C ALA A 205 21.88 -2.89 10.51
N ARG A 206 21.02 -3.29 9.56
CA ARG A 206 19.57 -3.05 9.63
C ARG A 206 18.77 -4.18 8.98
N PRO A 207 17.53 -4.45 9.42
CA PRO A 207 16.62 -5.35 8.72
C PRO A 207 16.29 -4.84 7.32
N ILE A 208 15.84 -5.75 6.45
CA ILE A 208 15.39 -5.45 5.09
C ILE A 208 13.94 -5.89 4.86
N VAL A 209 13.17 -5.06 4.16
CA VAL A 209 11.88 -5.40 3.55
C VAL A 209 12.08 -5.56 2.05
N VAL A 210 11.73 -6.71 1.51
CA VAL A 210 11.88 -7.04 0.09
C VAL A 210 10.49 -7.23 -0.51
N ALA A 211 10.15 -6.42 -1.52
CA ALA A 211 8.96 -6.63 -2.32
C ALA A 211 9.23 -7.75 -3.34
N LEU A 212 8.50 -8.85 -3.22
CA LEU A 212 8.65 -10.00 -4.10
C LEU A 212 7.84 -9.80 -5.38
N PRO A 213 8.44 -10.01 -6.56
CA PRO A 213 7.68 -10.08 -7.79
C PRO A 213 6.71 -11.26 -7.74
N LEU A 214 5.55 -11.08 -8.38
CA LEU A 214 4.62 -12.18 -8.62
C LEU A 214 5.18 -13.06 -9.74
N CYS A 215 5.97 -14.07 -9.35
CA CYS A 215 6.51 -15.08 -10.24
C CYS A 215 5.71 -16.37 -10.12
N HIS A 216 5.55 -17.09 -11.23
CA HIS A 216 4.81 -18.35 -11.31
C HIS A 216 3.39 -18.16 -10.74
N SER A 217 2.50 -17.52 -11.49
CA SER A 217 1.13 -17.18 -11.07
C SER A 217 0.31 -18.40 -10.67
N ASP A 218 0.52 -19.51 -11.37
CA ASP A 218 -0.36 -20.67 -11.34
C ASP A 218 -0.32 -21.43 -10.02
N ASP A 219 -1.40 -22.15 -9.72
CA ASP A 219 -1.50 -23.00 -8.53
C ASP A 219 -1.15 -24.47 -8.79
N THR A 220 -0.11 -24.68 -9.59
CA THR A 220 0.48 -26.01 -9.84
C THR A 220 1.56 -26.33 -8.80
N GLU A 221 1.85 -27.62 -8.60
CA GLU A 221 2.94 -28.05 -7.71
C GLU A 221 4.29 -27.49 -8.15
N ALA A 222 4.58 -27.49 -9.45
CA ALA A 222 5.79 -26.90 -10.02
C ALA A 222 5.90 -25.40 -9.70
N ALA A 223 4.81 -24.65 -9.89
CA ALA A 223 4.79 -23.22 -9.59
C ALA A 223 4.98 -22.93 -8.09
N ARG A 224 4.35 -23.71 -7.20
CA ARG A 224 4.58 -23.65 -5.75
C ARG A 224 6.04 -23.91 -5.40
N ALA A 225 6.64 -24.95 -5.99
CA ALA A 225 8.04 -25.29 -5.77
C ALA A 225 8.99 -24.17 -6.22
N SER A 226 8.77 -23.57 -7.39
CA SER A 226 9.58 -22.47 -7.90
C SER A 226 9.49 -21.22 -7.00
N ARG A 227 8.29 -20.86 -6.52
CA ARG A 227 8.11 -19.75 -5.55
C ARG A 227 8.85 -20.02 -4.25
N LYS A 228 8.77 -21.26 -3.73
CA LYS A 228 9.47 -21.68 -2.53
C LYS A 228 11.00 -21.58 -2.72
N GLN A 229 11.52 -22.12 -3.83
CA GLN A 229 12.93 -22.06 -4.17
C GLN A 229 13.44 -20.62 -4.28
N TYR A 230 12.67 -19.72 -4.91
CA TYR A 230 13.01 -18.31 -5.01
C TYR A 230 13.11 -17.66 -3.61
N LYS A 231 12.09 -17.87 -2.76
CA LYS A 231 12.09 -17.36 -1.38
C LYS A 231 13.26 -17.91 -0.56
N GLU A 232 13.54 -19.21 -0.63
CA GLU A 232 14.65 -19.85 0.11
C GLU A 232 16.02 -19.35 -0.37
N THR A 233 16.20 -19.15 -1.67
CA THR A 233 17.44 -18.60 -2.24
C THR A 233 17.62 -17.16 -1.79
N LEU A 234 16.56 -16.35 -1.83
CA LEU A 234 16.56 -14.97 -1.34
C LEU A 234 17.00 -14.89 0.13
N TYR A 235 16.38 -15.68 1.01
CA TYR A 235 16.75 -15.72 2.42
C TYR A 235 18.20 -16.17 2.61
N SER A 236 18.63 -17.23 1.93
CA SER A 236 20.02 -17.72 2.00
C SER A 236 21.02 -16.61 1.64
N VAL A 237 20.81 -15.93 0.51
CA VAL A 237 21.68 -14.82 0.06
C VAL A 237 21.76 -13.72 1.12
N LEU A 238 20.62 -13.22 1.61
CA LEU A 238 20.59 -12.11 2.56
C LEU A 238 21.20 -12.49 3.91
N PHE A 239 20.95 -13.70 4.41
CA PHE A 239 21.57 -14.16 5.66
C PHE A 239 23.05 -14.49 5.52
N ASP A 240 23.53 -14.90 4.35
CA ASP A 240 24.95 -15.05 4.04
C ASP A 240 25.66 -13.70 3.90
N MET A 241 24.92 -12.66 3.54
CA MET A 241 25.38 -11.26 3.63
C MET A 241 25.31 -10.71 5.06
N ASN A 242 24.90 -11.52 6.04
CA ASN A 242 24.74 -11.14 7.46
C ASN A 242 23.63 -10.12 7.75
N VAL A 243 22.60 -10.04 6.90
CA VAL A 243 21.40 -9.24 7.20
C VAL A 243 20.72 -9.78 8.47
N PRO A 244 20.40 -8.93 9.45
CA PRO A 244 19.90 -9.40 10.75
C PRO A 244 18.51 -10.04 10.68
N ALA A 245 17.64 -9.50 9.82
CA ALA A 245 16.25 -9.90 9.69
C ALA A 245 15.71 -9.52 8.30
N VAL A 246 14.87 -10.38 7.74
CA VAL A 246 14.31 -10.23 6.38
C VAL A 246 12.79 -10.36 6.45
N CYS A 247 12.10 -9.33 5.97
CA CYS A 247 10.67 -9.33 5.68
C CYS A 247 10.49 -9.43 4.16
N ALA A 248 9.78 -10.44 3.67
CA ALA A 248 9.60 -10.69 2.24
C ALA A 248 8.11 -10.80 1.93
N VAL A 249 7.58 -9.87 1.13
CA VAL A 249 6.13 -9.70 0.92
C VAL A 249 5.83 -9.47 -0.56
N ASP A 250 4.76 -10.06 -1.07
CA ASP A 250 4.37 -9.94 -2.48
C ASP A 250 4.04 -8.48 -2.87
N GLN A 251 4.55 -8.02 -4.01
CA GLN A 251 4.35 -6.65 -4.53
C GLN A 251 2.88 -6.24 -4.62
N ALA A 252 2.01 -7.15 -5.07
CA ALA A 252 0.58 -6.87 -5.16
C ALA A 252 -0.05 -6.64 -3.77
N LEU A 253 0.35 -7.43 -2.79
CA LEU A 253 -0.13 -7.27 -1.41
C LEU A 253 0.30 -5.93 -0.82
N LEU A 254 1.55 -5.54 -1.07
CA LEU A 254 2.06 -4.22 -0.68
C LEU A 254 1.27 -3.08 -1.34
N ALA A 255 0.92 -3.22 -2.63
CA ALA A 255 0.10 -2.23 -3.31
C ALA A 255 -1.31 -2.11 -2.72
N LEU A 256 -1.91 -3.23 -2.31
CA LEU A 256 -3.21 -3.23 -1.63
C LEU A 256 -3.13 -2.54 -0.25
N TYR A 257 -2.08 -2.80 0.52
CA TYR A 257 -1.85 -2.13 1.81
C TYR A 257 -1.63 -0.63 1.66
N ALA A 258 -0.90 -0.20 0.62
CA ALA A 258 -0.74 1.21 0.29
C ALA A 258 -2.09 1.89 -0.03
N ALA A 259 -3.05 1.14 -0.57
CA ALA A 259 -4.43 1.58 -0.79
C ALA A 259 -5.32 1.48 0.48
N ARG A 260 -4.75 1.18 1.65
CA ARG A 260 -5.44 0.95 2.93
C ARG A 260 -6.51 -0.14 2.86
N ARG A 261 -6.18 -1.25 2.21
CA ARG A 261 -7.07 -2.41 2.08
C ARG A 261 -6.34 -3.70 2.39
N THR A 262 -7.07 -4.67 2.90
CA THR A 262 -6.58 -6.04 3.12
C THR A 262 -7.25 -7.05 2.18
N SER A 263 -8.33 -6.66 1.51
CA SER A 263 -9.01 -7.44 0.47
C SER A 263 -9.29 -6.59 -0.76
N GLY A 264 -9.28 -7.21 -1.93
CA GLY A 264 -9.50 -6.58 -3.23
C GLY A 264 -8.85 -7.37 -4.36
N ILE A 265 -9.01 -6.87 -5.58
CA ILE A 265 -8.25 -7.34 -6.74
C ILE A 265 -7.13 -6.34 -7.02
N VAL A 266 -5.90 -6.80 -7.20
CA VAL A 266 -4.79 -5.94 -7.62
C VAL A 266 -4.48 -6.20 -9.08
N VAL A 267 -4.49 -5.14 -9.88
CA VAL A 267 -4.09 -5.17 -11.29
C VAL A 267 -2.71 -4.55 -11.41
N ASN A 268 -1.68 -5.39 -11.44
CA ASN A 268 -0.30 -4.95 -11.52
C ASN A 268 0.20 -4.98 -12.98
N ILE A 269 0.27 -3.82 -13.62
CA ILE A 269 0.82 -3.62 -14.96
C ILE A 269 2.35 -3.44 -14.82
N GLY A 270 3.04 -4.57 -14.81
CA GLY A 270 4.49 -4.66 -14.68
C GLY A 270 5.24 -4.30 -15.97
N PHE A 271 6.54 -4.55 -15.98
CA PHE A 271 7.38 -4.22 -17.14
C PHE A 271 7.11 -5.15 -18.33
N ASN A 272 7.05 -6.46 -18.09
CA ASN A 272 6.83 -7.46 -19.15
C ASN A 272 5.40 -7.99 -19.19
N VAL A 273 4.71 -8.02 -18.05
CA VAL A 273 3.47 -8.75 -17.86
C VAL A 273 2.51 -7.93 -17.01
N THR A 274 1.21 -8.10 -17.25
CA THR A 274 0.15 -7.62 -16.38
C THR A 274 -0.45 -8.80 -15.62
N SER A 275 -0.63 -8.64 -14.32
CA SER A 275 -1.22 -9.66 -13.45
C SER A 275 -2.45 -9.12 -12.73
N VAL A 276 -3.49 -9.93 -12.65
CA VAL A 276 -4.74 -9.65 -11.91
C VAL A 276 -4.81 -10.62 -10.74
N VAL A 277 -4.73 -10.08 -9.53
CA VAL A 277 -4.39 -10.86 -8.34
C VAL A 277 -5.50 -10.67 -7.31
N PRO A 278 -6.37 -11.68 -7.09
CA PRO A 278 -7.36 -11.62 -6.03
C PRO A 278 -6.67 -11.81 -4.67
N ILE A 279 -6.96 -10.90 -3.73
CA ILE A 279 -6.40 -10.91 -2.37
C ILE A 279 -7.56 -10.80 -1.39
N PHE A 280 -7.59 -11.69 -0.40
CA PHE A 280 -8.58 -11.69 0.66
C PHE A 280 -7.89 -11.73 2.02
N GLN A 281 -8.16 -10.73 2.86
CA GLN A 281 -7.65 -10.61 4.23
C GLN A 281 -6.14 -10.82 4.35
N GLY A 282 -5.37 -10.24 3.43
CA GLY A 282 -3.92 -10.32 3.41
C GLY A 282 -3.35 -11.58 2.75
N ARG A 283 -4.20 -12.47 2.23
CA ARG A 283 -3.80 -13.70 1.53
C ARG A 283 -4.07 -13.59 0.03
N VAL A 284 -3.08 -13.95 -0.79
CA VAL A 284 -3.25 -14.09 -2.24
C VAL A 284 -4.07 -15.35 -2.52
N MET A 285 -5.22 -15.22 -3.16
CA MET A 285 -6.17 -16.30 -3.42
C MET A 285 -5.79 -17.08 -4.68
N ARG A 286 -4.68 -17.83 -4.61
CA ARG A 286 -4.15 -18.60 -5.74
C ARG A 286 -5.10 -19.70 -6.21
N GLU A 287 -5.92 -20.22 -5.30
CA GLU A 287 -6.96 -21.20 -5.56
C GLU A 287 -8.10 -20.67 -6.46
N ILE A 288 -8.33 -19.35 -6.46
CA ILE A 288 -9.28 -18.68 -7.37
C ILE A 288 -8.65 -18.48 -8.75
N GLY A 289 -7.32 -18.40 -8.81
CA GLY A 289 -6.55 -18.13 -10.02
C GLY A 289 -6.02 -16.70 -10.08
N ILE A 290 -4.85 -16.54 -10.71
CA ILE A 290 -4.23 -15.25 -11.00
C ILE A 290 -4.21 -15.10 -12.52
N GLU A 291 -4.97 -14.15 -13.05
CA GLU A 291 -4.99 -13.90 -14.48
C GLU A 291 -3.72 -13.17 -14.91
N THR A 292 -3.07 -13.68 -15.95
CA THR A 292 -1.80 -13.14 -16.44
C THR A 292 -1.94 -12.79 -17.92
N VAL A 293 -1.76 -11.50 -18.24
CA VAL A 293 -1.81 -10.99 -19.60
C VAL A 293 -0.38 -10.69 -20.06
N GLY A 294 0.01 -11.24 -21.21
CA GLY A 294 1.32 -11.06 -21.85
C GLY A 294 1.60 -9.65 -22.39
N GLN A 295 1.03 -8.62 -21.76
CA GLN A 295 1.23 -7.21 -22.07
C GLN A 295 1.70 -6.48 -20.83
N GLY A 296 2.86 -5.84 -20.90
CA GLY A 296 3.36 -4.94 -19.87
C GLY A 296 3.87 -3.63 -20.48
N ALA A 297 4.55 -2.84 -19.66
CA ALA A 297 5.13 -1.55 -20.05
C ALA A 297 6.01 -1.62 -21.31
N LEU A 298 6.76 -2.72 -21.51
CA LEU A 298 7.63 -2.90 -22.66
C LEU A 298 6.86 -2.98 -23.98
N LYS A 299 5.71 -3.69 -23.99
CA LYS A 299 4.85 -3.79 -25.18
C LYS A 299 4.19 -2.45 -25.50
N LEU A 300 3.74 -1.73 -24.47
CA LEU A 300 3.21 -0.37 -24.60
C LEU A 300 4.25 0.59 -25.21
N THR A 301 5.46 0.63 -24.63
CA THR A 301 6.54 1.47 -25.16
C THR A 301 6.96 1.05 -26.58
N GLY A 302 7.00 -0.25 -26.86
CA GLY A 302 7.28 -0.77 -28.21
C GLY A 302 6.24 -0.36 -29.24
N PHE A 303 4.96 -0.39 -28.88
CA PHE A 303 3.92 0.07 -29.79
C PHE A 303 3.95 1.58 -30.00
N LEU A 304 4.24 2.39 -28.96
CA LEU A 304 4.48 3.83 -29.15
C LEU A 304 5.63 4.07 -30.12
N LYS A 305 6.73 3.33 -29.99
CA LYS A 305 7.88 3.41 -30.90
C LYS A 305 7.44 3.21 -32.36
N GLU A 306 6.65 2.17 -32.63
CA GLU A 306 6.13 1.91 -33.98
C GLU A 306 5.25 3.05 -34.50
N LEU A 307 4.39 3.62 -33.65
CA LEU A 307 3.54 4.76 -34.02
C LEU A 307 4.38 6.01 -34.37
N LEU A 308 5.42 6.30 -33.58
CA LEU A 308 6.34 7.41 -33.84
C LEU A 308 7.10 7.22 -35.16
N GLN A 309 7.58 6.00 -35.43
CA GLN A 309 8.27 5.66 -36.67
C GLN A 309 7.38 5.83 -37.91
N ARG A 310 6.10 5.45 -37.83
CA ARG A 310 5.14 5.65 -38.93
C ARG A 310 4.90 7.13 -39.26
N ARG A 311 5.13 8.03 -38.31
CA ARG A 311 5.03 9.49 -38.47
C ARG A 311 6.37 10.15 -38.81
N ASN A 312 7.42 9.36 -39.03
CA ASN A 312 8.78 9.84 -39.25
C ASN A 312 9.32 10.74 -38.12
N ILE A 313 8.89 10.49 -36.87
CA ILE A 313 9.43 11.19 -35.70
C ILE A 313 10.73 10.48 -35.29
N SER A 314 11.86 11.19 -35.40
CA SER A 314 13.17 10.68 -34.98
C SER A 314 13.31 10.73 -33.46
N PHE A 315 13.93 9.70 -32.88
CA PHE A 315 14.27 9.60 -31.46
C PHE A 315 15.53 8.72 -31.31
N GLU A 316 16.33 8.96 -30.29
CA GLU A 316 17.62 8.29 -30.12
C GLU A 316 17.47 6.89 -29.51
N SER A 317 16.51 6.68 -28.60
CA SER A 317 16.45 5.45 -27.83
C SER A 317 15.04 5.05 -27.35
N LEU A 318 14.90 3.82 -26.83
CA LEU A 318 13.69 3.40 -26.14
C LEU A 318 13.44 4.17 -24.83
N TYR A 319 14.48 4.76 -24.23
CA TYR A 319 14.34 5.61 -23.05
C TYR A 319 13.60 6.91 -23.40
N THR A 320 13.87 7.48 -24.57
CA THR A 320 13.15 8.63 -25.14
C THR A 320 11.66 8.33 -25.26
N VAL A 321 11.33 7.22 -25.94
CA VAL A 321 9.94 6.78 -26.16
C VAL A 321 9.23 6.53 -24.83
N ARG A 322 9.92 5.94 -23.85
CA ARG A 322 9.39 5.78 -22.49
C ARG A 322 9.13 7.13 -21.82
N THR A 323 10.02 8.09 -21.95
CA THR A 323 9.87 9.43 -21.35
C THR A 323 8.68 10.16 -21.96
N ILE A 324 8.52 10.11 -23.29
CA ILE A 324 7.35 10.65 -24.00
C ILE A 324 6.07 9.99 -23.47
N LYS A 325 6.08 8.65 -23.37
CA LYS A 325 4.96 7.89 -22.80
C LYS A 325 4.55 8.39 -21.42
N GLU A 326 5.53 8.53 -20.52
CA GLU A 326 5.28 8.92 -19.13
C GLU A 326 4.86 10.40 -18.99
N LYS A 327 5.27 11.28 -19.92
CA LYS A 327 4.94 12.71 -19.89
C LYS A 327 3.59 13.06 -20.52
N ILE A 328 3.22 12.48 -21.68
CA ILE A 328 2.08 12.98 -22.48
C ILE A 328 1.07 11.91 -22.93
N CYS A 329 1.31 10.63 -22.72
CA CYS A 329 0.35 9.58 -23.07
C CYS A 329 -0.71 9.37 -21.97
N TYR A 330 -1.87 8.87 -22.36
CA TYR A 330 -3.03 8.66 -21.49
C TYR A 330 -3.97 7.58 -22.06
N VAL A 331 -5.00 7.21 -21.31
CA VAL A 331 -6.06 6.30 -21.75
C VAL A 331 -7.31 7.11 -22.08
N ALA A 332 -7.82 6.97 -23.30
CA ALA A 332 -9.09 7.60 -23.69
C ALA A 332 -10.28 6.90 -23.02
N ALA A 333 -11.24 7.69 -22.53
CA ALA A 333 -12.50 7.17 -21.95
C ALA A 333 -13.42 6.56 -23.02
N ASP A 334 -13.36 7.08 -24.24
CA ASP A 334 -14.01 6.57 -25.43
C ASP A 334 -13.05 6.73 -26.61
N TYR A 335 -12.52 5.61 -27.12
CA TYR A 335 -11.45 5.62 -28.11
C TYR A 335 -11.88 6.27 -29.43
N GLU A 336 -13.06 5.91 -29.93
CA GLU A 336 -13.57 6.40 -31.21
C GLU A 336 -13.90 7.89 -31.16
N ALA A 337 -14.52 8.35 -30.06
CA ALA A 337 -14.79 9.76 -29.88
C ALA A 337 -13.51 10.61 -29.72
N GLU A 338 -12.45 10.03 -29.17
CA GLU A 338 -11.16 10.72 -29.00
C GLU A 338 -10.42 10.91 -30.34
N LEU A 339 -10.57 9.99 -31.29
CA LEU A 339 -10.01 10.11 -32.65
C LEU A 339 -10.54 11.35 -33.40
N CYS A 340 -11.73 11.83 -33.07
CA CYS A 340 -12.33 13.00 -33.70
C CYS A 340 -11.87 14.34 -33.09
N LYS A 341 -11.01 14.34 -32.06
CA LYS A 341 -10.58 15.54 -31.34
C LYS A 341 -9.18 15.98 -31.75
N ASN A 342 -8.91 17.28 -31.62
CA ASN A 342 -7.52 17.76 -31.65
C ASN A 342 -6.83 17.38 -30.33
N THR A 343 -5.98 16.37 -30.39
CA THR A 343 -5.27 15.80 -29.22
C THR A 343 -3.79 16.15 -29.22
N GLN A 344 -3.36 17.16 -29.98
CA GLN A 344 -1.96 17.55 -30.05
C GLN A 344 -1.42 18.00 -28.68
N ALA A 345 -0.26 17.47 -28.28
CA ALA A 345 0.52 17.99 -27.17
C ALA A 345 2.00 17.73 -27.38
N SER A 346 2.81 18.56 -26.73
CA SER A 346 4.26 18.49 -26.83
C SER A 346 4.90 18.27 -25.46
N CYS A 347 6.04 17.58 -25.44
CA CYS A 347 6.90 17.52 -24.28
C CYS A 347 8.36 17.61 -24.68
N GLU A 348 9.16 18.21 -23.81
CA GLU A 348 10.61 18.21 -23.93
C GLU A 348 11.19 16.91 -23.35
N VAL A 349 12.19 16.33 -24.02
CA VAL A 349 13.02 15.25 -23.52
C VAL A 349 14.46 15.77 -23.42
N ASP A 350 15.02 15.67 -22.22
CA ASP A 350 16.36 16.17 -21.91
C ASP A 350 17.38 15.55 -22.86
N GLY A 351 18.16 16.40 -23.56
CA GLY A 351 19.16 15.98 -24.52
C GLY A 351 18.67 15.77 -25.96
N GLU A 352 17.36 15.60 -26.18
CA GLU A 352 16.79 15.31 -27.52
C GLU A 352 15.80 16.39 -28.03
N GLY A 353 15.30 17.25 -27.14
CA GLY A 353 14.44 18.38 -27.51
C GLY A 353 12.94 18.08 -27.46
N TRP A 354 12.16 18.79 -28.28
CA TRP A 354 10.69 18.77 -28.22
C TRP A 354 10.08 17.69 -29.12
N PHE A 355 9.17 16.92 -28.54
CA PHE A 355 8.37 15.92 -29.23
C PHE A 355 6.90 16.35 -29.24
N THR A 356 6.27 16.34 -30.41
CA THR A 356 4.85 16.69 -30.57
C THR A 356 4.09 15.49 -31.11
N LEU A 357 3.12 15.00 -30.32
CA LEU A 357 2.27 13.87 -30.66
C LEU A 357 0.81 14.30 -30.69
N SER A 358 -0.02 13.50 -31.33
CA SER A 358 -1.48 13.67 -31.47
C SER A 358 -2.20 12.39 -31.02
N GLU A 359 -2.77 11.62 -31.95
CA GLU A 359 -3.49 10.38 -31.65
C GLU A 359 -2.61 9.31 -30.99
N GLU A 360 -1.30 9.33 -31.22
CA GLU A 360 -0.33 8.38 -30.66
C GLU A 360 -0.36 8.37 -29.13
N ARG A 361 -0.74 9.52 -28.54
CA ARG A 361 -0.82 9.72 -27.09
C ARG A 361 -1.77 8.76 -26.40
N PHE A 362 -2.91 8.46 -27.01
CA PHE A 362 -3.92 7.55 -26.45
C PHE A 362 -4.02 6.23 -27.21
N LYS A 363 -3.70 6.22 -28.51
CA LYS A 363 -3.71 5.02 -29.35
C LYS A 363 -2.79 3.94 -28.84
N MET A 364 -1.63 4.31 -28.28
CA MET A 364 -0.74 3.31 -27.70
C MET A 364 -1.38 2.55 -26.54
N ALA A 365 -2.08 3.26 -25.64
CA ALA A 365 -2.68 2.64 -24.46
C ALA A 365 -3.92 1.80 -24.80
N GLU A 366 -4.53 2.03 -25.96
CA GLU A 366 -5.69 1.26 -26.41
C GLU A 366 -5.36 -0.22 -26.60
N ILE A 367 -4.08 -0.63 -26.78
CA ILE A 367 -3.73 -2.06 -26.83
C ILE A 367 -4.07 -2.83 -25.55
N LEU A 368 -4.19 -2.13 -24.41
CA LEU A 368 -4.67 -2.73 -23.15
C LEU A 368 -6.12 -3.19 -23.27
N PHE A 369 -6.94 -2.53 -24.11
CA PHE A 369 -8.36 -2.81 -24.28
C PHE A 369 -8.63 -3.54 -25.62
N GLN A 370 -7.84 -3.27 -26.64
CA GLN A 370 -7.92 -3.84 -27.97
C GLN A 370 -6.53 -4.31 -28.44
N PRO A 371 -6.01 -5.41 -27.87
CA PRO A 371 -4.68 -5.97 -28.19
C PRO A 371 -4.37 -6.10 -29.69
N GLN A 372 -5.38 -6.40 -30.50
CA GLN A 372 -5.29 -6.62 -31.93
C GLN A 372 -4.76 -5.43 -32.72
N ILE A 373 -5.00 -4.18 -32.28
CA ILE A 373 -4.54 -2.98 -33.02
C ILE A 373 -3.01 -2.86 -33.01
N GLY A 374 -2.36 -3.42 -31.98
CA GLY A 374 -0.91 -3.51 -31.86
C GLY A 374 -0.34 -4.85 -32.32
N GLY A 375 -1.13 -5.68 -33.02
CA GLY A 375 -0.72 -7.02 -33.44
C GLY A 375 -0.47 -7.98 -32.29
N VAL A 376 -0.98 -7.70 -31.08
CA VAL A 376 -0.73 -8.52 -29.89
C VAL A 376 -1.84 -9.55 -29.72
N ARG A 377 -1.47 -10.84 -29.68
CA ARG A 377 -2.37 -11.93 -29.31
C ARG A 377 -2.39 -12.11 -27.80
N ALA A 378 -3.17 -11.31 -27.10
CA ALA A 378 -3.40 -11.46 -25.66
C ALA A 378 -4.84 -11.10 -25.30
N MET A 379 -5.27 -11.49 -24.10
CA MET A 379 -6.54 -11.04 -23.54
C MET A 379 -6.51 -9.54 -23.24
N ALA A 380 -7.62 -8.84 -23.47
CA ALA A 380 -7.76 -7.45 -23.06
C ALA A 380 -7.82 -7.33 -21.52
N LEU A 381 -7.33 -6.21 -20.98
CA LEU A 381 -7.22 -5.95 -19.55
C LEU A 381 -8.56 -6.08 -18.82
N HIS A 382 -9.60 -5.41 -19.33
CA HIS A 382 -10.95 -5.46 -18.74
C HIS A 382 -11.55 -6.86 -18.76
N LYS A 383 -11.24 -7.68 -19.78
CA LYS A 383 -11.66 -9.09 -19.83
C LYS A 383 -10.93 -9.94 -18.79
N ALA A 384 -9.63 -9.73 -18.59
CA ALA A 384 -8.87 -10.43 -17.55
C ALA A 384 -9.38 -10.10 -16.15
N VAL A 385 -9.71 -8.83 -15.89
CA VAL A 385 -10.28 -8.41 -14.60
C VAL A 385 -11.69 -8.97 -14.42
N SER A 386 -12.53 -8.94 -15.45
CA SER A 386 -13.86 -9.55 -15.42
C SER A 386 -13.82 -11.05 -15.16
N LEU A 387 -12.89 -11.78 -15.77
CA LEU A 387 -12.70 -13.22 -15.54
C LEU A 387 -12.30 -13.50 -14.09
N CYS A 388 -11.36 -12.74 -13.54
CA CYS A 388 -10.99 -12.84 -12.13
C CYS A 388 -12.18 -12.57 -11.20
N MET A 389 -13.00 -11.55 -11.50
CA MET A 389 -14.20 -11.24 -10.71
C MET A 389 -15.24 -12.36 -10.76
N ASP A 390 -15.43 -13.00 -11.91
CA ASP A 390 -16.32 -14.15 -12.06
C ASP A 390 -15.82 -15.34 -11.23
N HIS A 391 -14.52 -15.66 -11.30
CA HIS A 391 -13.92 -16.68 -10.43
C HIS A 391 -14.08 -16.34 -8.93
N CYS A 392 -13.93 -15.06 -8.55
CA CYS A 392 -14.15 -14.62 -7.16
C CYS A 392 -15.60 -14.78 -6.72
N TYR A 393 -16.57 -14.50 -7.60
CA TYR A 393 -17.99 -14.64 -7.32
C TYR A 393 -18.39 -16.11 -7.13
N ASN A 394 -17.87 -17.00 -7.99
CA ASN A 394 -18.18 -18.43 -7.96
C ASN A 394 -17.40 -19.20 -6.87
N TYR A 395 -16.56 -18.52 -6.08
CA TYR A 395 -15.84 -19.14 -4.97
C TYR A 395 -16.73 -19.26 -3.72
N GLU A 396 -17.50 -20.34 -3.65
CA GLU A 396 -18.60 -20.59 -2.68
C GLU A 396 -18.22 -20.51 -1.18
N VAL A 397 -16.92 -20.50 -0.84
CA VAL A 397 -16.46 -20.43 0.55
C VAL A 397 -16.75 -19.07 1.18
N LEU A 398 -16.84 -17.99 0.39
CA LEU A 398 -17.00 -16.63 0.88
C LEU A 398 -18.42 -16.11 0.60
N ARG A 399 -19.22 -15.91 1.66
CA ARG A 399 -20.61 -15.42 1.56
C ARG A 399 -20.73 -13.93 1.24
N ASP A 400 -19.70 -13.15 1.57
CA ASP A 400 -19.65 -11.72 1.28
C ASP A 400 -18.96 -11.51 -0.07
N HIS A 401 -19.66 -10.95 -1.06
CA HIS A 401 -19.11 -10.67 -2.39
C HIS A 401 -18.57 -9.23 -2.52
N SER A 402 -18.51 -8.45 -1.44
CA SER A 402 -18.02 -7.08 -1.48
C SER A 402 -16.49 -6.98 -1.55
N TRP A 403 -15.77 -8.03 -1.12
CA TRP A 403 -14.31 -7.98 -0.93
C TRP A 403 -13.53 -7.78 -2.21
N PHE A 404 -14.01 -8.30 -3.35
CA PHE A 404 -13.34 -8.21 -4.65
C PHE A 404 -13.81 -7.01 -5.50
N LYS A 405 -14.84 -6.29 -5.07
CA LYS A 405 -15.41 -5.15 -5.82
C LYS A 405 -14.48 -3.95 -5.91
N THR A 406 -13.46 -3.87 -5.05
CA THR A 406 -12.40 -2.86 -5.21
C THR A 406 -11.24 -3.43 -5.99
N VAL A 407 -10.94 -2.81 -7.13
CA VAL A 407 -9.74 -3.04 -7.92
C VAL A 407 -8.71 -1.98 -7.57
N VAL A 408 -7.47 -2.37 -7.27
CA VAL A 408 -6.35 -1.46 -7.03
C VAL A 408 -5.34 -1.62 -8.15
N LEU A 409 -5.07 -0.52 -8.86
CA LEU A 409 -4.06 -0.48 -9.90
C LEU A 409 -2.64 -0.39 -9.29
N ALA A 410 -1.70 -1.11 -9.87
CA ALA A 410 -0.29 -1.10 -9.47
C ALA A 410 0.64 -1.23 -10.69
N GLY A 411 1.90 -0.83 -10.50
CA GLY A 411 2.93 -0.89 -11.55
C GLY A 411 3.02 0.38 -12.40
N GLY A 412 4.15 0.59 -13.06
CA GLY A 412 4.49 1.89 -13.67
C GLY A 412 3.51 2.33 -14.76
N SER A 413 3.09 1.42 -15.65
CA SER A 413 2.16 1.80 -16.74
C SER A 413 0.71 1.90 -16.28
N SER A 414 0.39 1.52 -15.03
CA SER A 414 -0.92 1.79 -14.45
C SER A 414 -1.12 3.24 -14.01
N CYS A 415 -0.05 4.05 -14.03
CA CYS A 415 -0.10 5.48 -13.76
C CYS A 415 -0.56 6.32 -14.97
N LEU A 416 -0.92 5.69 -16.09
CA LEU A 416 -1.47 6.39 -17.25
C LEU A 416 -2.78 7.08 -16.86
N PRO A 417 -2.92 8.41 -17.08
CA PRO A 417 -4.16 9.13 -16.81
C PRO A 417 -5.35 8.51 -17.54
N GLY A 418 -6.53 8.46 -16.90
CA GLY A 418 -7.75 7.91 -17.49
C GLY A 418 -7.90 6.38 -17.41
N LEU A 419 -6.85 5.65 -17.01
CA LEU A 419 -6.91 4.19 -16.92
C LEU A 419 -7.94 3.69 -15.88
N PRO A 420 -8.01 4.22 -14.64
CA PRO A 420 -9.01 3.78 -13.66
C PRO A 420 -10.44 3.94 -14.19
N GLU A 421 -10.77 5.11 -14.73
CA GLU A 421 -12.11 5.46 -15.20
C GLU A 421 -12.51 4.62 -16.41
N ARG A 422 -11.59 4.43 -17.37
CA ARG A 422 -11.84 3.57 -18.53
C ARG A 422 -12.05 2.12 -18.09
N LEU A 423 -11.20 1.58 -17.22
CA LEU A 423 -11.33 0.20 -16.75
C LEU A 423 -12.65 0.00 -15.99
N GLU A 424 -13.01 0.92 -15.10
CA GLU A 424 -14.28 0.87 -14.36
C GLU A 424 -15.48 0.90 -15.32
N LYS A 425 -15.47 1.78 -16.33
CA LYS A 425 -16.50 1.86 -17.37
C LYS A 425 -16.63 0.55 -18.15
N GLU A 426 -15.52 -0.08 -18.55
CA GLU A 426 -15.55 -1.35 -19.28
C GLU A 426 -16.06 -2.51 -18.40
N LEU A 427 -15.70 -2.54 -17.11
CA LEU A 427 -16.19 -3.58 -16.18
C LEU A 427 -17.70 -3.49 -15.98
N HIS A 428 -18.26 -2.28 -15.84
CA HIS A 428 -19.71 -2.10 -15.73
C HIS A 428 -20.47 -2.52 -16.99
N LYS A 429 -19.85 -2.41 -18.17
CA LYS A 429 -20.44 -2.88 -19.43
C LYS A 429 -20.37 -4.40 -19.59
N LEU A 430 -19.28 -5.01 -19.14
CA LEU A 430 -19.00 -6.42 -19.38
C LEU A 430 -19.65 -7.35 -18.35
N LEU A 431 -19.73 -6.92 -17.08
CA LEU A 431 -20.20 -7.76 -15.98
C LEU A 431 -21.70 -7.60 -15.72
N PRO A 432 -22.40 -8.67 -15.30
CA PRO A 432 -23.79 -8.59 -14.87
C PRO A 432 -24.00 -7.60 -13.71
N PRO A 433 -25.18 -6.94 -13.61
CA PRO A 433 -25.45 -5.90 -12.59
C PRO A 433 -25.13 -6.30 -11.15
N TYR A 434 -25.40 -7.55 -10.76
CA TYR A 434 -25.16 -8.03 -9.40
C TYR A 434 -23.67 -8.12 -9.02
N ILE A 435 -22.78 -8.33 -10.00
CA ILE A 435 -21.34 -8.26 -9.81
C ILE A 435 -20.85 -6.81 -9.96
N SER A 436 -21.32 -6.11 -10.99
CA SER A 436 -20.81 -4.77 -11.34
C SER A 436 -21.21 -3.66 -10.39
N GLU A 437 -22.35 -3.79 -9.70
CA GLU A 437 -22.81 -2.80 -8.74
C GLU A 437 -21.80 -2.63 -7.59
N GLY A 438 -21.28 -1.40 -7.44
CA GLY A 438 -20.32 -1.05 -6.40
C GLY A 438 -18.86 -1.35 -6.74
N ILE A 439 -18.55 -1.73 -8.00
CA ILE A 439 -17.16 -1.81 -8.47
C ILE A 439 -16.52 -0.42 -8.36
N ARG A 440 -15.30 -0.40 -7.82
CA ARG A 440 -14.45 0.79 -7.73
C ARG A 440 -13.05 0.46 -8.19
N VAL A 441 -12.52 1.20 -9.16
CA VAL A 441 -11.13 1.08 -9.61
C VAL A 441 -10.31 2.24 -9.02
N LEU A 442 -9.35 1.90 -8.17
CA LEU A 442 -8.48 2.87 -7.51
C LEU A 442 -7.17 3.02 -8.31
N PRO A 443 -6.72 4.26 -8.61
CA PRO A 443 -5.40 4.48 -9.17
C PRO A 443 -4.31 4.06 -8.17
N PRO A 444 -3.05 3.92 -8.61
CA PRO A 444 -1.93 3.65 -7.71
C PRO A 444 -1.77 4.81 -6.69
N PRO A 445 -2.00 4.58 -5.38
CA PRO A 445 -2.07 5.66 -4.39
C PRO A 445 -0.81 6.51 -4.27
N PHE A 446 0.35 5.93 -4.59
CA PHE A 446 1.64 6.61 -4.59
C PHE A 446 2.35 6.46 -5.95
N GLY A 447 1.57 6.42 -7.04
CA GLY A 447 2.09 6.28 -8.39
C GLY A 447 3.00 5.06 -8.55
N THR A 448 4.17 5.26 -9.16
CA THR A 448 5.14 4.19 -9.44
C THR A 448 5.79 3.59 -8.20
N ASP A 449 5.67 4.25 -7.04
CA ASP A 449 6.25 3.83 -5.75
C ASP A 449 5.24 3.13 -4.84
N THR A 450 4.01 2.88 -5.31
CA THR A 450 2.92 2.29 -4.53
C THR A 450 3.35 1.04 -3.73
N ALA A 451 4.04 0.08 -4.35
CA ALA A 451 4.53 -1.10 -3.63
C ALA A 451 5.61 -0.78 -2.58
N TRP A 452 6.49 0.19 -2.86
CA TRP A 452 7.50 0.65 -1.92
C TRP A 452 6.87 1.31 -0.68
N PHE A 453 5.82 2.11 -0.86
CA PHE A 453 5.05 2.67 0.25
C PHE A 453 4.30 1.61 1.07
N GLY A 454 3.77 0.57 0.42
CA GLY A 454 3.23 -0.59 1.13
C GLY A 454 4.28 -1.25 2.03
N ALA A 455 5.50 -1.43 1.51
CA ALA A 455 6.63 -1.96 2.30
C ALA A 455 7.03 -1.02 3.45
N LYS A 456 6.95 0.29 3.24
CA LYS A 456 7.17 1.32 4.28
C LYS A 456 6.17 1.18 5.43
N MET A 457 4.89 0.96 5.14
CA MET A 457 3.86 0.78 6.17
C MET A 457 4.17 -0.42 7.06
N ILE A 458 4.60 -1.54 6.46
CA ILE A 458 5.02 -2.73 7.20
C ILE A 458 6.31 -2.44 7.99
N GLY A 459 7.32 -1.85 7.36
CA GLY A 459 8.63 -1.54 7.97
C GLY A 459 8.61 -0.48 9.07
N THR A 460 7.43 0.04 9.41
CA THR A 460 7.24 1.03 10.49
C THR A 460 6.20 0.62 11.54
N VAL A 461 5.46 -0.48 11.33
CA VAL A 461 4.46 -0.97 12.29
C VAL A 461 5.13 -1.37 13.61
N SER A 462 4.47 -1.10 14.74
CA SER A 462 5.00 -1.33 16.09
C SER A 462 5.60 -2.73 16.31
N THR A 463 5.06 -3.75 15.65
CA THR A 463 5.43 -5.17 15.76
C THR A 463 6.32 -5.67 14.62
N PHE A 464 6.85 -4.78 13.76
CA PHE A 464 7.55 -5.13 12.52
C PHE A 464 8.55 -6.29 12.69
N SER A 465 9.46 -6.18 13.66
CA SER A 465 10.54 -7.16 13.86
C SER A 465 10.03 -8.54 14.28
N ASP A 466 8.92 -8.62 15.00
CA ASP A 466 8.40 -9.89 15.55
C ASP A 466 7.37 -10.53 14.62
N ALA A 467 6.51 -9.72 13.99
CA ALA A 467 5.35 -10.19 13.24
C ALA A 467 5.63 -10.39 11.74
N TRP A 468 6.61 -9.66 11.17
CA TRP A 468 6.86 -9.67 9.72
C TRP A 468 8.23 -10.20 9.32
N CYS A 469 9.22 -10.11 10.21
CA CYS A 469 10.58 -10.51 9.91
C CYS A 469 10.86 -11.98 10.25
N ILE A 470 11.70 -12.60 9.42
CA ILE A 470 12.37 -13.86 9.75
C ILE A 470 13.84 -13.54 10.05
N ASN A 471 14.37 -14.12 11.12
CA ASN A 471 15.80 -14.05 11.45
C ASN A 471 16.56 -15.33 11.03
N LYS A 472 17.89 -15.27 11.03
CA LYS A 472 18.75 -16.37 10.58
C LYS A 472 18.54 -17.67 11.37
N LYS A 473 18.22 -17.58 12.67
CA LYS A 473 17.94 -18.75 13.53
C LYS A 473 16.63 -19.44 13.11
N GLN A 474 15.56 -18.66 12.94
CA GLN A 474 14.26 -19.15 12.49
C GLN A 474 14.34 -19.78 11.08
N PHE A 475 15.09 -19.15 10.16
CA PHE A 475 15.29 -19.68 8.81
C PHE A 475 15.98 -21.06 8.84
N ARG A 476 17.05 -21.22 9.63
CA ARG A 476 17.76 -22.50 9.81
C ARG A 476 16.91 -23.59 10.46
N GLN A 477 15.98 -23.22 11.35
CA GLN A 477 15.06 -24.18 11.96
C GLN A 477 14.00 -24.64 10.95
N LYS A 478 13.43 -23.73 10.16
CA LYS A 478 12.43 -24.07 9.13
C LYS A 478 13.02 -24.95 8.03
N SER A 479 14.24 -24.68 7.57
CA SER A 479 14.90 -25.49 6.55
C SER A 479 15.21 -26.92 6.99
N ARG A 480 15.44 -27.13 8.30
CA ARG A 480 15.64 -28.48 8.88
C ARG A 480 14.34 -29.30 8.94
N HIS A 481 13.21 -28.67 9.29
CA HIS A 481 11.92 -29.36 9.39
C HIS A 481 11.28 -29.64 8.03
N SER A 482 11.63 -28.90 6.97
CA SER A 482 11.17 -29.23 5.60
C SER A 482 11.80 -30.51 5.02
N GLY A 483 12.79 -31.11 5.69
CA GLY A 483 13.33 -32.43 5.37
C GLY A 483 12.52 -33.61 5.94
N SER A 484 11.54 -33.36 6.80
CA SER A 484 10.68 -34.39 7.40
C SER A 484 9.25 -33.88 7.51
N SER A 485 8.41 -34.23 6.52
CA SER A 485 6.94 -34.18 6.53
C SER A 485 6.29 -32.96 7.22
N LEU A 486 5.84 -31.99 6.42
CA LEU A 486 4.48 -31.40 6.46
C LEU A 486 4.34 -30.34 5.35
N VAL A 487 3.34 -30.55 4.49
CA VAL A 487 3.12 -29.92 3.16
C VAL A 487 2.61 -28.47 3.19
N ASN A 488 2.43 -27.81 4.35
CA ASN A 488 1.58 -26.61 4.40
C ASN A 488 2.21 -25.29 4.86
N ALA A 489 3.53 -25.18 5.03
CA ALA A 489 4.13 -23.94 5.60
C ALA A 489 4.30 -22.75 4.62
N TRP A 490 3.80 -22.84 3.38
CA TRP A 490 3.99 -21.81 2.33
C TRP A 490 2.79 -21.71 1.36
N ARG A 491 1.56 -21.81 1.86
CA ARG A 491 0.35 -21.54 1.05
C ARG A 491 0.02 -20.05 0.99
#